data_AF-G2YLR7-F1
#
_entry.id   AF-G2YLR7-F1
#
_cell.length_a   1.000
_cell.length_b   1.000
_cell.length_c   1.000
_cell.angle_alpha   90.00
_cell.angle_beta   90.00
_cell.angle_gamma   90.00
#
_symmetry.space_group_name_H-M   'P 1'
#
loop_
_entity.id
_entity.type
_entity.pdbx_description
1 polymer ?
#
loop_
_entity_poly.entity_id
_entity_poly.type
_entity_poly.pdbx_seq_one_letter_code
_entity_poly.pdbx_strand_id
1 'polypeptide(L)'
;MAPTCYTCKTTFQVNSHMVSHCRVTGHVRGWVCGNCDKPFQDEEARRQHVQAKHPQGKRPFMCSHCNESFRSEEARKKHTEAKHQFQCSYCKDNFNSADSLKQHNFTDHYFPCEFNDCDSVFNTEQLLNNHKGNKHKFRCNKCNKDFQSQGPLDKHDTEFHRSFRCKSYLSKM
;
A
#
# COMPACT_ATOMS: atom_id res chain seq x y z
N MET A 1 -10.41 27.38 39.54
CA MET A 1 -10.38 28.73 38.91
C MET A 1 -11.76 29.37 39.12
N ALA A 2 -11.81 30.67 39.43
CA ALA A 2 -13.09 31.38 39.57
C ALA A 2 -13.72 31.68 38.19
N PRO A 3 -15.04 31.49 38.00
CA PRO A 3 -15.71 31.74 36.73
C PRO A 3 -15.64 33.23 36.37
N THR A 4 -15.09 33.53 35.21
CA THR A 4 -14.83 34.90 34.75
C THR A 4 -15.58 35.16 33.45
N CYS A 5 -16.12 36.34 33.22
CA CYS A 5 -16.67 36.70 31.91
C CYS A 5 -15.53 36.90 30.91
N TYR A 6 -15.59 36.27 29.73
CA TYR A 6 -14.53 36.45 28.73
C TYR A 6 -14.53 37.87 28.15
N THR A 7 -15.70 38.46 27.94
CA THR A 7 -15.84 39.78 27.31
C THR A 7 -15.39 40.92 28.24
N CYS A 8 -15.91 40.98 29.47
CA CYS A 8 -15.63 42.10 30.38
C CYS A 8 -14.66 41.77 31.52
N LYS A 9 -14.12 40.55 31.56
CA LYS A 9 -13.13 40.07 32.54
C LYS A 9 -13.59 40.11 34.01
N THR A 10 -14.89 40.28 34.25
CA THR A 10 -15.47 40.25 35.61
C THR A 10 -15.41 38.84 36.18
N THR A 11 -14.87 38.70 37.39
CA THR A 11 -14.79 37.43 38.12
C THR A 11 -16.01 37.28 39.04
N PHE A 12 -16.59 36.08 39.09
CA PHE A 12 -17.77 35.77 39.89
C PHE A 12 -17.43 34.70 40.94
N GLN A 13 -18.09 34.76 42.09
CA GLN A 13 -17.94 33.76 43.14
C GLN A 13 -18.60 32.42 42.78
N VAL A 14 -19.65 32.45 41.95
CA VAL A 14 -20.43 31.26 41.57
C VAL A 14 -20.65 31.25 40.05
N ASN A 15 -20.56 30.06 39.42
CA ASN A 15 -20.66 29.92 37.97
C ASN A 15 -22.03 30.35 37.44
N SER A 16 -23.12 30.05 38.18
CA SER A 16 -24.47 30.45 37.81
C SER A 16 -24.60 31.97 37.66
N HIS A 17 -23.92 32.76 38.50
CA HIS A 17 -23.94 34.22 38.40
C HIS A 17 -23.23 34.74 37.15
N MET A 18 -22.08 34.15 36.79
CA MET A 18 -21.37 34.47 35.53
C MET A 18 -22.23 34.12 34.30
N VAL A 19 -22.90 32.97 34.33
CA VAL A 19 -23.80 32.53 33.26
C VAL A 19 -25.00 33.47 33.11
N SER A 20 -25.65 33.85 34.22
CA SER A 20 -26.75 34.81 34.22
C SER A 20 -26.30 36.18 33.73
N HIS A 21 -25.14 36.67 34.18
CA HIS A 21 -24.53 37.90 33.66
C HIS A 21 -24.39 37.85 32.14
N CYS A 22 -23.73 36.82 31.61
CA CYS A 22 -23.51 36.67 30.17
C CYS A 22 -24.81 36.54 29.37
N ARG A 23 -25.86 35.92 29.96
CA ARG A 23 -27.18 35.79 29.33
C ARG A 23 -27.87 37.14 29.16
N VAL A 24 -27.74 38.04 30.14
CA VAL A 24 -28.36 39.37 30.11
C VAL A 24 -27.54 40.34 29.26
N THR A 25 -26.21 40.28 29.35
CA THR A 25 -25.32 41.22 28.64
C THR A 25 -24.96 40.79 27.22
N GLY A 26 -25.30 39.56 26.82
CA GLY A 26 -24.83 38.97 25.57
C GLY A 26 -23.32 38.66 25.56
N HIS A 27 -22.65 38.77 26.71
CA HIS A 27 -21.21 38.50 26.81
C HIS A 27 -20.87 37.01 26.64
N VAL A 28 -19.61 36.75 26.31
CA VAL A 28 -19.08 35.39 26.14
C VAL A 28 -18.65 34.82 27.49
N ARG A 29 -19.03 33.56 27.74
CA ARG A 29 -18.68 32.81 28.95
C ARG A 29 -17.17 32.54 29.03
N GLY A 30 -16.63 32.44 30.24
CA GLY A 30 -15.18 32.43 30.52
C GLY A 30 -14.34 31.25 30.04
N TRP A 31 -14.96 30.10 29.75
CA TRP A 31 -14.21 28.89 29.42
C TRP A 31 -13.91 28.83 27.93
N VAL A 32 -12.89 29.57 27.50
CA VAL A 32 -12.50 29.65 26.10
C VAL A 32 -11.38 28.65 25.80
N CYS A 33 -11.47 27.97 24.65
CA CYS A 33 -10.41 27.10 24.16
C CYS A 33 -9.21 27.93 23.69
N GLY A 34 -8.04 27.73 24.30
CA GLY A 34 -6.81 28.45 23.91
C GLY A 34 -6.23 28.08 22.53
N ASN A 35 -6.84 27.11 21.81
CA ASN A 35 -6.40 26.68 20.49
C ASN A 35 -7.30 27.17 19.35
N CYS A 36 -8.52 27.65 19.63
CA CYS A 36 -9.46 28.08 18.59
C CYS A 36 -10.50 29.12 19.06
N ASP A 37 -10.27 29.76 20.20
CA ASP A 37 -11.10 30.79 20.82
C ASP A 37 -12.59 30.47 20.98
N LYS A 38 -12.96 29.19 20.91
CA LYS A 38 -14.35 28.74 21.07
C LYS A 38 -14.75 28.77 22.56
N PRO A 39 -15.89 29.39 22.92
CA PRO A 39 -16.35 29.44 24.30
C PRO A 39 -17.18 28.20 24.70
N PHE A 40 -17.08 27.83 25.97
CA PHE A 40 -17.78 26.70 26.58
C PHE A 40 -18.52 27.10 27.86
N GLN A 41 -19.51 26.30 28.24
CA GLN A 41 -20.36 26.55 29.41
C GLN A 41 -19.66 26.28 30.75
N ASP A 42 -18.69 25.37 30.74
CA ASP A 42 -17.91 24.95 31.90
C ASP A 42 -16.51 24.46 31.46
N GLU A 43 -15.67 24.21 32.46
CA GLU A 43 -14.29 23.74 32.27
C GLU A 43 -14.23 22.36 31.61
N GLU A 44 -15.15 21.46 31.95
CA GLU A 44 -15.15 20.07 31.49
C GLU A 44 -15.50 19.99 30.00
N ALA A 45 -16.50 20.73 29.54
CA ALA A 45 -16.89 20.85 28.15
C ALA A 45 -15.75 21.43 27.29
N ARG A 46 -15.04 22.45 27.81
CA ARG A 46 -13.83 22.98 27.16
C ARG A 46 -12.74 21.90 27.07
N ARG A 47 -12.50 21.15 28.17
CA ARG A 47 -11.48 20.09 28.23
C ARG A 47 -11.76 18.97 27.23
N GLN A 48 -13.01 18.50 27.16
CA GLN A 48 -13.44 17.48 26.19
C GLN A 48 -13.29 17.97 24.75
N HIS A 49 -13.64 19.24 24.47
CA HIS A 49 -13.40 19.85 23.16
C HIS A 49 -11.91 19.89 22.81
N VAL A 50 -11.04 20.35 23.72
CA VAL A 50 -9.59 20.37 23.50
C VAL A 50 -9.07 18.96 23.21
N GLN A 51 -9.46 17.96 24.00
CA GLN A 51 -9.05 16.58 23.78
C GLN A 51 -9.50 16.02 22.41
N ALA A 52 -10.72 16.37 21.96
CA ALA A 52 -11.29 15.86 20.73
C ALA A 52 -10.83 16.62 19.47
N LYS A 53 -10.68 17.95 19.56
CA LYS A 53 -10.51 18.87 18.42
C LYS A 53 -9.14 19.54 18.36
N HIS A 54 -8.48 19.73 19.51
CA HIS A 54 -7.10 20.23 19.59
C HIS A 54 -6.20 19.27 20.36
N PRO A 55 -6.16 17.98 19.98
CA PRO A 55 -5.32 17.01 20.64
C PRO A 55 -3.86 17.41 20.49
N GLN A 56 -3.31 18.08 21.50
CA GLN A 56 -1.88 18.10 21.75
C GLN A 56 -1.54 16.76 22.35
N GLY A 57 -0.94 15.90 21.54
CA GLY A 57 -0.63 14.55 21.96
C GLY A 57 0.33 13.92 20.98
N LYS A 58 1.51 13.56 21.51
CA LYS A 58 2.42 12.61 20.88
C LYS A 58 1.56 11.45 20.37
N ARG A 59 1.81 11.01 19.14
CA ARG A 59 1.26 9.78 18.59
C ARG A 59 2.35 8.72 18.81
N PRO A 60 2.50 8.16 20.03
CA PRO A 60 3.67 7.35 20.36
C PRO A 60 3.71 6.03 19.57
N PHE A 61 2.57 5.60 19.01
CA PHE A 61 2.47 4.35 18.29
C PHE A 61 2.66 4.57 16.79
N MET A 62 3.91 4.51 16.34
CA MET A 62 4.25 4.58 14.91
C MET A 62 3.98 3.24 14.21
N CYS A 63 3.48 3.29 12.97
CA CYS A 63 3.41 2.11 12.11
C CYS A 63 4.84 1.68 11.70
N SER A 64 5.11 0.37 11.69
CA SER A 64 6.41 -0.17 11.22
C SER A 64 6.57 -0.13 9.70
N HIS A 65 5.47 0.06 8.96
CA HIS A 65 5.43 -0.03 7.50
C HIS A 65 5.23 1.33 6.80
N CYS A 66 4.91 2.39 7.55
CA CYS A 66 4.74 3.75 7.01
C CYS A 66 4.94 4.81 8.10
N ASN A 67 4.98 6.09 7.71
CA ASN A 67 5.21 7.20 8.63
C ASN A 67 3.98 7.63 9.46
N GLU A 68 2.86 6.89 9.36
CA GLU A 68 1.68 7.19 10.15
C GLU A 68 1.86 6.81 11.62
N SER A 69 1.39 7.70 12.49
CA SER A 69 1.46 7.52 13.93
C SER A 69 0.08 7.64 14.56
N PHE A 70 -0.17 6.86 15.61
CA PHE A 70 -1.48 6.70 16.24
C PHE A 70 -1.44 7.02 17.74
N ARG A 71 -2.62 7.34 18.29
CA ARG A 71 -2.79 7.66 19.72
C ARG A 71 -2.92 6.44 20.61
N SER A 72 -3.27 5.28 20.04
CA SER A 72 -3.36 4.02 20.76
C SER A 72 -2.76 2.89 19.93
N GLU A 73 -2.36 1.82 20.61
CA GLU A 73 -1.82 0.63 19.95
C GLU A 73 -2.88 -0.06 19.08
N GLU A 74 -4.13 -0.09 19.52
CA GLU A 74 -5.27 -0.70 18.81
C GLU A 74 -5.55 0.05 17.50
N ALA A 75 -5.47 1.38 17.50
CA ALA A 75 -5.64 2.18 16.30
C ALA A 75 -4.53 1.91 15.28
N ARG A 76 -3.28 1.78 15.75
CA ARG A 76 -2.15 1.36 14.89
C ARG A 76 -2.36 -0.06 14.35
N LYS A 77 -2.77 -1.02 15.18
CA LYS A 77 -3.02 -2.41 14.76
C LYS A 77 -4.09 -2.48 13.67
N LYS A 78 -5.24 -1.83 13.88
CA LYS A 78 -6.31 -1.76 12.87
C LYS A 78 -5.83 -1.13 11.56
N HIS A 79 -4.99 -0.09 11.63
CA HIS A 79 -4.38 0.49 10.44
C HIS A 79 -3.50 -0.53 9.70
N THR A 80 -2.61 -1.23 10.42
CA THR A 80 -1.73 -2.24 9.83
C THR A 80 -2.53 -3.37 9.19
N GLU A 81 -3.53 -3.90 9.90
CA GLU A 81 -4.42 -4.94 9.38
C GLU A 81 -5.23 -4.47 8.15
N ALA A 82 -5.54 -3.19 8.03
CA ALA A 82 -6.30 -2.67 6.88
C ALA A 82 -5.44 -2.27 5.68
N LYS A 83 -4.16 -1.92 5.89
CA LYS A 83 -3.31 -1.31 4.86
C LYS A 83 -2.08 -2.11 4.47
N HIS A 84 -1.61 -2.99 5.35
CA HIS A 84 -0.33 -3.69 5.24
C HIS A 84 -0.51 -5.21 5.35
N GLN A 85 -1.49 -5.77 4.63
CA GLN A 85 -1.79 -7.20 4.65
C GLN A 85 -0.84 -8.02 3.77
N PHE A 86 -0.38 -7.43 2.67
CA PHE A 86 0.43 -8.11 1.66
C PHE A 86 1.77 -7.40 1.54
N GLN A 87 2.83 -8.03 2.02
CA GLN A 87 4.18 -7.49 1.95
C GLN A 87 4.88 -7.95 0.67
N CYS A 88 5.59 -7.04 0.00
CA CYS A 88 6.47 -7.41 -1.10
C CYS A 88 7.68 -8.19 -0.58
N SER A 89 8.02 -9.31 -1.22
CA SER A 89 9.20 -10.10 -0.86
C SER A 89 10.52 -9.49 -1.34
N TYR A 90 10.47 -8.50 -2.22
CA TYR A 90 11.63 -7.89 -2.87
C TYR A 90 11.96 -6.48 -2.34
N CYS A 91 11.04 -5.83 -1.66
CA CYS A 91 11.22 -4.49 -1.09
C CYS A 91 10.48 -4.34 0.25
N LYS A 92 10.44 -3.11 0.79
CA LYS A 92 9.75 -2.83 2.06
C LYS A 92 8.29 -2.40 1.89
N ASP A 93 7.78 -2.39 0.67
CA ASP A 93 6.42 -1.94 0.39
C ASP A 93 5.38 -2.96 0.83
N ASN A 94 4.23 -2.43 1.24
CA ASN A 94 3.11 -3.19 1.78
C ASN A 94 1.82 -2.72 1.12
N PHE A 95 0.90 -3.66 0.94
CA PHE A 95 -0.32 -3.47 0.18
C PHE A 95 -1.53 -3.96 0.95
N ASN A 96 -2.67 -3.35 0.66
CA ASN A 96 -3.97 -3.72 1.24
C ASN A 96 -4.66 -4.86 0.47
N SER A 97 -4.12 -5.28 -0.67
CA SER A 97 -4.69 -6.35 -1.49
C SER A 97 -3.61 -7.12 -2.24
N ALA A 98 -3.90 -8.39 -2.54
CA ALA A 98 -3.02 -9.23 -3.36
C ALA A 98 -2.86 -8.68 -4.79
N ASP A 99 -3.90 -8.08 -5.37
CA ASP A 99 -3.85 -7.57 -6.75
C ASP A 99 -2.99 -6.30 -6.85
N SER A 100 -3.02 -5.43 -5.84
CA SER A 100 -2.09 -4.30 -5.75
C SER A 100 -0.63 -4.76 -5.66
N LEU A 101 -0.34 -5.80 -4.86
CA LEU A 101 1.00 -6.39 -4.81
C LEU A 101 1.40 -7.03 -6.15
N LYS A 102 0.49 -7.74 -6.83
CA LYS A 102 0.78 -8.31 -8.16
C LYS A 102 1.11 -7.22 -9.17
N GLN A 103 0.34 -6.12 -9.18
CA GLN A 103 0.57 -5.00 -10.07
C GLN A 103 1.93 -4.34 -9.79
N HIS A 104 2.24 -4.08 -8.51
CA HIS A 104 3.55 -3.60 -8.07
C HIS A 104 4.68 -4.50 -8.57
N ASN A 105 4.54 -5.82 -8.43
CA ASN A 105 5.55 -6.74 -8.94
C ASN A 105 5.67 -6.69 -10.46
N PHE A 106 4.60 -6.44 -11.22
CA PHE A 106 4.70 -6.28 -12.67
C PHE A 106 5.36 -4.96 -13.11
N THR A 107 5.33 -3.92 -12.27
CA THR A 107 5.91 -2.61 -12.59
C THR A 107 7.35 -2.48 -12.09
N ASP A 108 7.62 -2.93 -10.87
CA ASP A 108 8.86 -2.63 -10.15
C ASP A 108 9.76 -3.87 -9.92
N HIS A 109 9.18 -5.07 -9.95
CA HIS A 109 9.89 -6.34 -9.70
C HIS A 109 9.50 -7.42 -10.71
N TYR A 110 9.49 -7.07 -11.99
CA TYR A 110 9.03 -7.97 -13.04
C TYR A 110 10.14 -8.88 -13.54
N PHE A 111 9.75 -10.06 -13.99
CA PHE A 111 10.64 -11.13 -14.41
C PHE A 111 10.36 -11.47 -15.89
N PRO A 112 11.07 -10.85 -16.84
CA PRO A 112 10.91 -11.15 -18.25
C PRO A 112 11.52 -12.50 -18.61
N CYS A 113 10.94 -13.16 -19.61
CA CYS A 113 11.56 -14.31 -20.23
C CYS A 113 12.73 -13.87 -21.11
N GLU A 114 13.90 -14.48 -20.91
CA GLU A 114 15.15 -14.08 -21.59
C GLU A 114 15.35 -14.79 -22.94
N PHE A 115 14.35 -15.55 -23.40
CA PHE A 115 14.43 -16.31 -24.64
C PHE A 115 14.02 -15.42 -25.82
N ASN A 116 14.80 -15.47 -26.91
CA ASN A 116 14.79 -14.49 -28.00
C ASN A 116 13.45 -14.38 -28.78
N ASP A 117 12.58 -15.38 -28.67
CA ASP A 117 11.24 -15.45 -29.29
C ASP A 117 10.12 -15.47 -28.22
N CYS A 118 10.37 -14.88 -27.04
CA CYS A 118 9.43 -14.95 -25.92
C CYS A 118 9.32 -13.63 -25.14
N ASP A 119 8.25 -12.89 -25.41
CA ASP A 119 7.94 -11.62 -24.73
C ASP A 119 7.16 -11.79 -23.41
N SER A 120 7.14 -13.01 -22.85
CA SER A 120 6.37 -13.29 -21.63
C SER A 120 7.03 -12.64 -20.41
N VAL A 121 6.24 -11.98 -19.57
CA VAL A 121 6.69 -11.34 -18.32
C VAL A 121 5.89 -11.90 -17.14
N PHE A 122 6.55 -12.06 -16.00
CA PHE A 122 5.98 -12.64 -14.80
C PHE A 122 6.19 -11.73 -13.58
N ASN A 123 5.32 -11.87 -12.58
CA ASN A 123 5.37 -11.09 -11.33
C ASN A 123 6.08 -11.82 -10.18
N THR A 124 6.56 -13.04 -10.42
CA THR A 124 7.39 -13.82 -9.50
C THR A 124 8.36 -14.69 -10.28
N GLU A 125 9.51 -14.96 -9.69
CA GLU A 125 10.52 -15.85 -10.25
C GLU A 125 10.02 -17.30 -10.43
N GLN A 126 9.18 -17.79 -9.50
CA GLN A 126 8.60 -19.12 -9.58
C GLN A 126 7.74 -19.30 -10.84
N LEU A 127 6.94 -18.30 -11.20
CA LEU A 127 6.13 -18.34 -12.42
C LEU A 127 7.00 -18.29 -13.68
N LEU A 128 8.06 -17.49 -13.69
CA LEU A 128 9.04 -17.47 -14.78
C LEU A 128 9.70 -18.85 -14.93
N ASN A 129 10.17 -19.45 -13.85
CA ASN A 129 10.83 -20.76 -13.87
C ASN A 129 9.90 -21.87 -14.37
N ASN A 130 8.63 -21.86 -13.92
CA ASN A 130 7.61 -22.77 -14.43
C ASN A 130 7.36 -22.55 -15.93
N HIS A 131 7.30 -21.31 -16.40
CA HIS A 131 7.19 -21.01 -17.82
C HIS A 131 8.38 -21.54 -18.61
N LYS A 132 9.62 -21.26 -18.16
CA LYS A 132 10.85 -21.74 -18.79
C LYS A 132 10.86 -23.26 -18.95
N GLY A 133 10.54 -23.99 -17.87
CA GLY A 133 10.49 -25.46 -17.89
C GLY A 133 9.39 -26.05 -18.79
N ASN A 134 8.29 -25.33 -19.00
CA ASN A 134 7.16 -25.80 -19.79
C ASN A 134 7.23 -25.39 -21.26
N LYS A 135 7.78 -24.22 -21.60
CA LYS A 135 7.75 -23.66 -22.96
C LYS A 135 9.10 -23.74 -23.67
N HIS A 136 10.21 -23.78 -22.94
CA HIS A 136 11.55 -23.68 -23.52
C HIS A 136 12.40 -24.92 -23.27
N LYS A 137 11.79 -26.11 -23.36
CA LYS A 137 12.42 -27.38 -22.99
C LYS A 137 13.22 -28.02 -24.13
N PHE A 138 12.79 -27.82 -25.38
CA PHE A 138 13.41 -28.43 -26.56
C PHE A 138 13.89 -27.34 -27.51
N ARG A 139 15.20 -27.28 -27.75
CA ARG A 139 15.83 -26.26 -28.58
C ARG A 139 16.22 -26.78 -29.97
N CYS A 140 15.86 -26.04 -31.01
CA CYS A 140 16.37 -26.28 -32.36
C CYS A 140 17.87 -25.92 -32.42
N ASN A 141 18.71 -26.87 -32.84
CA ASN A 141 20.15 -26.66 -32.95
C ASN A 141 20.58 -25.82 -34.18
N LYS A 142 19.66 -25.55 -35.11
CA LYS A 142 19.93 -24.77 -36.34
C LYS A 142 19.61 -23.28 -36.18
N CYS A 143 18.54 -22.94 -35.46
CA CYS A 143 18.09 -21.55 -35.29
C CYS A 143 17.92 -21.12 -33.83
N ASN A 144 18.21 -21.99 -32.85
CA ASN A 144 18.06 -21.75 -31.41
C ASN A 144 16.63 -21.45 -30.94
N LYS A 145 15.62 -21.71 -31.77
CA LYS A 145 14.21 -21.58 -31.36
C LYS A 145 13.81 -22.68 -30.38
N ASP A 146 13.05 -22.30 -29.36
CA ASP A 146 12.65 -23.18 -28.27
C ASP A 146 11.19 -23.64 -28.36
N PHE A 147 10.93 -24.84 -27.86
CA PHE A 147 9.65 -25.54 -27.96
C PHE A 147 9.29 -26.25 -26.66
N GLN A 148 7.97 -26.39 -26.42
CA GLN A 148 7.43 -27.05 -25.24
C GLN A 148 7.61 -28.58 -25.25
N SER A 149 7.72 -29.19 -26.44
CA SER A 149 7.86 -30.64 -26.61
C SER A 149 8.61 -30.98 -27.91
N GLN A 150 9.06 -32.23 -28.03
CA GLN A 150 9.78 -32.72 -29.22
C GLN A 150 8.94 -32.64 -30.51
N GLY A 151 7.65 -32.96 -30.45
CA GLY A 151 6.79 -32.98 -31.65
C GLY A 151 6.70 -31.65 -32.42
N PRO A 152 6.44 -30.50 -31.75
CA PRO A 152 6.52 -29.17 -32.36
C PRO A 152 7.92 -28.83 -32.92
N LEU A 153 8.99 -29.24 -32.25
CA LEU A 153 10.36 -29.06 -32.73
C LEU A 153 10.60 -29.86 -34.02
N ASP A 154 10.17 -31.12 -34.07
CA ASP A 154 10.32 -31.97 -35.26
C ASP A 154 9.59 -31.36 -36.46
N LYS A 155 8.34 -30.91 -36.25
CA LYS A 155 7.57 -30.20 -37.29
C LYS A 155 8.30 -28.95 -37.76
N HIS A 156 8.77 -28.11 -36.83
CA HIS A 156 9.54 -26.92 -37.17
C HIS A 156 10.80 -27.26 -38.00
N ASP A 157 11.56 -28.28 -37.60
CA ASP A 157 12.77 -28.69 -38.35
C ASP A 157 12.41 -29.16 -39.76
N THR A 158 11.32 -29.93 -39.91
CA THR A 158 10.86 -30.43 -41.22
C THR A 158 10.22 -29.38 -42.13
N GLU A 159 9.75 -28.26 -41.58
CA GLU A 159 9.10 -27.18 -42.34
C GLU A 159 10.09 -26.06 -42.68
N PHE A 160 10.92 -25.65 -41.73
CA PHE A 160 11.78 -24.46 -41.82
C PHE A 160 13.26 -24.79 -42.04
N HIS A 161 13.66 -26.03 -41.78
CA HIS A 161 15.05 -26.47 -41.94
C HIS A 161 15.18 -27.71 -42.83
N ARG A 162 14.25 -27.86 -43.79
CA ARG A 162 14.31 -28.91 -44.82
C ARG A 162 15.70 -28.96 -45.41
N SER A 163 16.46 -29.98 -45.01
CA SER A 163 17.58 -30.42 -45.80
C SER A 163 17.00 -31.18 -46.98
N PHE A 164 17.28 -30.72 -48.20
CA PHE A 164 17.15 -31.57 -49.38
C PHE A 164 18.12 -32.75 -49.18
N ARG A 165 17.62 -33.88 -48.68
CA ARG A 165 18.40 -35.11 -48.69
C ARG A 165 18.29 -35.68 -50.10
N CYS A 166 19.20 -35.26 -50.99
CA CYS A 166 19.38 -35.96 -52.26
C CYS A 166 19.83 -37.39 -51.92
N LYS A 167 18.97 -38.38 -52.18
CA LYS A 167 19.38 -39.79 -52.19
C LYS A 167 20.17 -40.03 -53.48
N SER A 168 21.41 -39.58 -53.52
CA SER A 168 22.37 -39.99 -54.57
C SER A 168 23.40 -40.94 -53.97
N TYR A 169 23.37 -42.17 -54.50
CA TYR A 169 24.45 -43.14 -54.57
C TYR A 169 25.02 -43.70 -53.26
N LEU A 170 24.63 -44.94 -52.96
CA LEU A 170 25.60 -46.04 -52.92
C LEU A 170 24.99 -47.26 -53.62
N SER A 171 25.27 -47.36 -54.92
CA SER A 171 25.16 -48.60 -55.70
C SER A 171 26.56 -49.21 -55.83
N LYS A 172 26.71 -50.47 -55.40
CA LYS A 172 27.84 -51.40 -55.67
C LYS A 172 29.18 -50.96 -55.01
N MET A 173 29.95 -51.79 -54.31
CA MET A 173 30.23 -53.23 -54.43
C MET A 173 30.34 -53.87 -53.04
#